data_AF-A0A956PX78-F1
#
_entry.id   AF-A0A956PX78-F1
#
_cell.length_a   1.000
_cell.length_b   1.000
_cell.length_c   1.000
_cell.angle_alpha   90.00
_cell.angle_beta   90.00
_cell.angle_gamma   90.00
#
_symmetry.space_group_name_H-M   'P 1'
#
loop_
_entity.id
_entity.type
_entity.pdbx_description
1 polymer ?
#
loop_
_entity_poly.entity_id
_entity_poly.type
_entity_poly.pdbx_seq_one_letter_code
_entity_poly.pdbx_strand_id
1 'polypeptide(L)'
;MQLALQTLGAMSPHPADEAFQVLASYWQWMVGKREPGCPLSAQEDLVSLCCLWLAVEHGKQLSRQAIRLAEQNHRIGSQHHGSWLDALSWALCLSAKERDPEDGPGMDVAIANLNHHQATTRETIHHLIWVVLPWLEGGYLDVRLTACIIEILSPESAAGLWAKKYMGLDSLRVDLDPVEIDRLHRIRSKDSLFQDIEYYRTKGLQLFTERALSYRQGSTVRLQAHFHKREAQCRSLIMQVLMKGDRITLPSNEELSD
;
A
#
# COMPACT_ATOMS: atom_id res chain seq x y z
N MET A 1 21.30 -48.09 -8.20
CA MET A 1 21.52 -46.92 -7.31
C MET A 1 20.98 -45.64 -7.98
N GLN A 2 19.73 -45.69 -8.44
CA GLN A 2 19.11 -44.69 -9.32
C GLN A 2 17.70 -44.33 -8.83
N LEU A 3 17.50 -44.47 -7.52
CA LEU A 3 16.23 -44.31 -6.80
C LEU A 3 16.34 -43.30 -5.63
N ALA A 4 17.47 -42.58 -5.53
CA ALA A 4 17.71 -41.58 -4.50
C ALA A 4 17.69 -40.12 -5.00
N LEU A 5 17.40 -39.90 -6.29
CA LEU A 5 17.33 -38.56 -6.90
C LEU A 5 15.89 -38.06 -7.12
N GLN A 6 14.87 -38.85 -6.73
CA GLN A 6 13.47 -38.46 -6.83
C GLN A 6 12.91 -37.87 -5.51
N THR A 7 13.72 -37.78 -4.45
CA THR A 7 13.28 -37.35 -3.11
C THR A 7 13.71 -35.95 -2.70
N LEU A 8 14.36 -35.17 -3.57
CA LEU A 8 14.73 -33.78 -3.27
C LEU A 8 14.39 -32.87 -4.45
N GLY A 9 13.11 -32.88 -4.84
CA GLY A 9 12.47 -31.70 -5.42
C GLY A 9 12.31 -30.63 -4.34
N ALA A 10 13.41 -30.26 -3.66
CA ALA A 10 13.46 -29.03 -2.89
C ALA A 10 13.32 -27.91 -3.92
N MET A 11 12.08 -27.53 -4.19
CA MET A 11 11.74 -26.28 -4.84
C MET A 11 12.56 -25.24 -4.11
N SER A 12 13.58 -24.69 -4.76
CA SER A 12 14.37 -23.59 -4.21
C SER A 12 13.38 -22.57 -3.67
N PRO A 13 13.52 -22.09 -2.43
CA PRO A 13 12.60 -21.11 -1.90
C PRO A 13 12.56 -19.91 -2.85
N HIS A 14 11.37 -19.36 -3.06
CA HIS A 14 11.22 -18.21 -3.94
C HIS A 14 12.07 -17.05 -3.36
N PRO A 15 12.92 -16.36 -4.15
CA PRO A 15 13.84 -15.36 -3.59
C PRO A 15 13.13 -14.26 -2.78
N ALA A 16 11.93 -13.86 -3.19
CA ALA A 16 11.10 -12.90 -2.44
C ALA A 16 10.63 -13.45 -1.07
N ASP A 17 10.39 -14.77 -0.96
CA ASP A 17 10.04 -15.41 0.30
C ASP A 17 11.23 -15.42 1.27
N GLU A 18 12.43 -15.74 0.79
CA GLU A 18 13.65 -15.67 1.61
C GLU A 18 13.92 -14.23 2.08
N ALA A 19 13.85 -13.26 1.17
CA ALA A 19 14.03 -11.85 1.51
C ALA A 19 13.00 -11.37 2.54
N PHE A 20 11.74 -11.77 2.39
CA PHE A 20 10.70 -11.46 3.37
C PHE A 20 11.04 -12.03 4.74
N GLN A 21 11.43 -13.31 4.83
CA GLN A 21 11.77 -13.95 6.10
C GLN A 21 12.98 -13.29 6.78
N VAL A 22 14.02 -12.95 6.01
CA VAL A 22 15.22 -12.27 6.52
C VAL A 22 14.86 -10.89 7.07
N LEU A 23 14.12 -10.08 6.31
CA LEU A 23 13.68 -8.75 6.75
C LEU A 23 12.73 -8.81 7.94
N ALA A 24 11.77 -9.73 7.94
CA ALA A 24 10.80 -9.90 9.03
C ALA A 24 11.50 -10.32 10.34
N SER A 25 12.48 -11.23 10.25
CA SER A 25 13.29 -11.65 11.40
C SER A 25 14.21 -10.52 11.90
N TYR A 26 14.78 -9.76 10.98
CA TYR A 26 15.61 -8.61 11.32
C TYR A 26 14.80 -7.52 12.03
N TRP A 27 13.57 -7.27 11.58
CA TRP A 27 12.64 -6.37 12.28
C TRP A 27 12.38 -6.82 13.72
N GLN A 28 12.10 -8.11 13.95
CA GLN A 28 11.92 -8.65 15.32
C GLN A 28 13.14 -8.40 16.19
N TRP A 29 14.33 -8.61 15.63
CA TRP A 29 15.58 -8.39 16.34
C TRP A 29 15.79 -6.91 16.71
N MET A 30 15.44 -5.97 15.81
CA MET A 30 15.52 -4.53 16.10
C MET A 30 14.56 -4.14 17.21
N VAL A 31 13.29 -4.55 17.10
CA VAL A 31 12.26 -4.25 18.11
C VAL A 31 12.61 -4.90 19.46
N GLY A 32 13.12 -6.13 19.46
CA GLY A 32 13.51 -6.84 20.68
C GLY A 32 14.69 -6.22 21.44
N LYS A 33 15.44 -5.30 20.80
CA LYS A 33 16.51 -4.53 21.44
C LYS A 33 16.05 -3.20 22.03
N ARG A 34 14.82 -2.77 21.73
CA ARG A 34 14.28 -1.51 22.24
C ARG A 34 13.80 -1.69 23.67
N GLU A 35 13.88 -0.59 24.42
CA GLU A 35 13.23 -0.51 25.71
C GLU A 35 11.70 -0.52 25.54
N PRO A 36 10.96 -1.23 26.41
CA PRO A 36 9.50 -1.26 26.34
C PRO A 36 8.90 0.15 26.39
N GLY A 37 8.04 0.46 25.41
CA GLY A 37 7.32 1.73 25.35
C GLY A 37 8.06 2.85 24.62
N CYS A 38 9.27 2.62 24.11
CA CYS A 38 9.88 3.53 23.14
C CYS A 38 9.19 3.39 21.78
N PRO A 39 8.93 4.48 21.04
CA PRO A 39 8.40 4.39 19.68
C PRO A 39 9.38 3.68 18.75
N LEU A 40 8.87 3.07 17.68
CA LEU A 40 9.71 2.56 16.58
C LEU A 40 10.44 3.73 15.88
N SER A 41 11.61 3.46 15.32
CA SER A 41 12.29 4.46 14.50
C SER A 41 12.00 4.23 13.01
N ALA A 42 12.39 5.23 12.21
CA ALA A 42 12.29 5.18 10.76
C ALA A 42 12.97 3.95 10.13
N GLN A 43 13.92 3.32 10.81
CA GLN A 43 14.57 2.09 10.35
C GLN A 43 13.65 0.86 10.49
N GLU A 44 13.00 0.68 11.64
CA GLU A 44 12.02 -0.40 11.81
C GLU A 44 10.82 -0.21 10.88
N ASP A 45 10.36 1.03 10.71
CA ASP A 45 9.28 1.35 9.78
C ASP A 45 9.68 0.98 8.35
N LEU A 46 10.88 1.36 7.90
CA LEU A 46 11.40 1.03 6.57
C LEU A 46 11.47 -0.49 6.34
N VAL A 47 11.93 -1.27 7.31
CA VAL A 47 12.02 -2.73 7.18
C VAL A 47 10.64 -3.37 7.10
N SER A 48 9.67 -2.90 7.90
CA SER A 48 8.29 -3.36 7.79
C SER A 48 7.66 -3.00 6.45
N LEU A 49 7.98 -1.82 5.91
CA LEU A 49 7.54 -1.36 4.59
C LEU A 49 8.13 -2.21 3.46
N CYS A 50 9.40 -2.62 3.57
CA CYS A 50 10.02 -3.56 2.63
C CYS A 50 9.32 -4.92 2.62
N CYS A 51 8.94 -5.42 3.80
CA CYS A 51 8.15 -6.66 3.91
C CYS A 51 6.78 -6.49 3.23
N LEU A 52 6.13 -5.33 3.41
CA LEU A 52 4.86 -5.03 2.75
C LEU A 52 5.00 -4.96 1.23
N TRP A 53 6.05 -4.33 0.70
CA TRP A 53 6.34 -4.32 -0.75
C TRP A 53 6.46 -5.75 -1.30
N LEU A 54 7.24 -6.60 -0.63
CA LEU A 54 7.39 -8.00 -1.01
C LEU A 54 6.05 -8.75 -0.94
N ALA A 55 5.22 -8.46 0.07
CA ALA A 55 3.90 -9.05 0.21
C ALA A 55 2.95 -8.58 -0.90
N VAL A 56 2.96 -7.30 -1.28
CA VAL A 56 2.14 -6.77 -2.38
C VAL A 56 2.50 -7.45 -3.70
N GLU A 57 3.79 -7.53 -4.03
CA GLU A 57 4.26 -8.08 -5.30
C GLU A 57 4.19 -9.62 -5.34
N HIS A 58 4.44 -10.30 -4.20
CA HIS A 58 4.68 -11.74 -4.13
C HIS A 58 3.84 -12.47 -3.06
N GLY A 59 2.79 -11.85 -2.55
CA GLY A 59 1.99 -12.33 -1.42
C GLY A 59 1.55 -13.78 -1.57
N LYS A 60 1.03 -14.16 -2.75
CA LYS A 60 0.60 -15.54 -3.05
C LYS A 60 1.73 -16.59 -3.02
N GLN A 61 2.99 -16.17 -3.14
CA GLN A 61 4.17 -17.03 -3.17
C GLN A 61 4.85 -17.20 -1.80
N LEU A 62 4.52 -16.38 -0.80
CA LEU A 62 5.12 -16.51 0.54
C LEU A 62 4.84 -17.88 1.19
N SER A 63 5.82 -18.45 1.87
CA SER A 63 5.70 -19.73 2.56
C SER A 63 4.92 -19.59 3.87
N ARG A 64 4.50 -20.73 4.44
CA ARG A 64 3.91 -20.75 5.79
C ARG A 64 4.86 -20.17 6.85
N GLN A 65 6.17 -20.25 6.64
CA GLN A 65 7.14 -19.70 7.56
C GLN A 65 7.13 -18.16 7.53
N ALA A 66 7.13 -17.55 6.35
CA ALA A 66 6.98 -16.11 6.19
C ALA A 66 5.69 -15.60 6.84
N ILE A 67 4.57 -16.30 6.65
CA ILE A 67 3.29 -15.93 7.27
C ILE A 67 3.35 -16.01 8.80
N ARG A 68 3.95 -17.06 9.38
CA ARG A 68 4.14 -17.13 10.84
C ARG A 68 4.99 -15.99 11.39
N LEU A 69 6.01 -15.56 10.66
CA LEU A 69 6.82 -14.39 11.03
C LEU A 69 5.97 -13.11 11.00
N ALA A 70 5.15 -12.91 9.96
CA ALA A 70 4.25 -11.77 9.87
C ALA A 70 3.21 -11.76 11.01
N GLU A 71 2.61 -12.90 11.35
CA GLU A 71 1.68 -13.04 12.49
C GLU A 71 2.36 -12.73 13.84
N GLN A 72 3.62 -13.16 13.99
CA GLN A 72 4.41 -12.84 15.18
C GLN A 72 4.71 -11.33 15.25
N ASN A 73 5.10 -10.72 14.14
CA ASN A 73 5.39 -9.28 14.07
C ASN A 73 4.15 -8.44 14.30
N HIS A 74 3.00 -8.85 13.76
CA HIS A 74 1.72 -8.23 14.03
C HIS A 74 1.41 -8.24 15.54
N ARG A 75 1.61 -9.38 16.22
CA ARG A 75 1.42 -9.48 17.68
C ARG A 75 2.40 -8.60 18.46
N ILE A 76 3.68 -8.59 18.09
CA ILE A 76 4.70 -7.75 18.71
C ILE A 76 4.32 -6.27 18.54
N GLY A 77 4.02 -5.83 17.31
CA GLY A 77 3.61 -4.46 17.01
C GLY A 77 2.34 -4.06 17.77
N SER A 78 1.35 -4.94 17.88
CA SER A 78 0.11 -4.68 18.62
C SER A 78 0.33 -4.47 20.12
N GLN A 79 1.36 -5.13 20.68
CA GLN A 79 1.75 -5.00 22.09
C GLN A 79 2.70 -3.82 22.32
N HIS A 80 3.39 -3.39 21.27
CA HIS A 80 4.39 -2.34 21.32
C HIS A 80 3.71 -0.97 21.42
N HIS A 81 3.85 -0.33 22.59
CA HIS A 81 3.31 1.00 22.90
C HIS A 81 1.79 1.18 22.67
N GLY A 82 1.03 0.09 22.48
CA GLY A 82 -0.38 0.16 22.08
C GLY A 82 -0.60 0.85 20.72
N SER A 83 0.45 1.00 19.92
CA SER A 83 0.40 1.64 18.60
C SER A 83 -0.15 0.62 17.60
N TRP A 84 -1.46 0.68 17.34
CA TRP A 84 -2.09 -0.08 16.27
C TRP A 84 -1.42 0.17 14.90
N LEU A 85 -0.75 1.33 14.74
CA LEU A 85 0.00 1.69 13.54
C LEU A 85 1.20 0.77 13.31
N ASP A 86 1.93 0.39 14.37
CA ASP A 86 3.10 -0.49 14.31
C ASP A 86 2.71 -1.91 13.85
N ALA A 87 1.48 -2.32 14.15
CA ALA A 87 0.90 -3.58 13.71
C ALA A 87 0.33 -3.52 12.30
N LEU A 88 -0.03 -2.33 11.81
CA LEU A 88 -0.81 -2.17 10.57
C LEU A 88 -0.05 -2.69 9.34
N SER A 89 1.25 -2.41 9.21
CA SER A 89 2.07 -2.90 8.09
C SER A 89 2.07 -4.43 8.04
N TRP A 90 2.10 -5.10 9.18
CA TRP A 90 2.03 -6.56 9.29
C TRP A 90 0.63 -7.10 9.01
N ALA A 91 -0.42 -6.40 9.44
CA ALA A 91 -1.81 -6.76 9.10
C ALA A 91 -2.03 -6.71 7.57
N LEU A 92 -1.47 -5.70 6.91
CA LEU A 92 -1.49 -5.59 5.45
C LEU A 92 -0.66 -6.71 4.79
N CYS A 93 0.52 -7.05 5.32
CA CYS A 93 1.30 -8.21 4.82
C CYS A 93 0.49 -9.51 4.87
N LEU A 94 -0.28 -9.73 5.93
CA LEU A 94 -1.15 -10.91 6.07
C LEU A 94 -2.30 -10.89 5.06
N SER A 95 -2.87 -9.72 4.78
CA SER A 95 -3.96 -9.54 3.80
C SER A 95 -3.50 -9.92 2.38
N ALA A 96 -2.21 -9.75 2.05
CA ALA A 96 -1.65 -10.07 0.74
C ALA A 96 -1.79 -11.55 0.31
N LYS A 97 -2.06 -12.44 1.26
CA LYS A 97 -2.29 -13.88 1.00
C LYS A 97 -3.71 -14.21 0.63
N GLU A 98 -4.63 -13.31 0.91
CA GLU A 98 -6.05 -13.55 0.69
C GLU A 98 -6.37 -13.52 -0.80
N ARG A 99 -7.57 -14.02 -1.14
CA ARG A 99 -8.04 -13.99 -2.51
C ARG A 99 -8.20 -12.55 -2.99
N ASP A 100 -8.75 -11.73 -2.11
CA ASP A 100 -9.14 -10.33 -2.32
C ASP A 100 -8.51 -9.48 -1.18
N PRO A 101 -7.20 -9.17 -1.24
CA PRO A 101 -6.45 -8.48 -0.18
C PRO A 101 -7.01 -7.11 0.23
N GLU A 102 -7.73 -6.45 -0.66
CA GLU A 102 -8.41 -5.17 -0.44
C GLU A 102 -9.57 -5.26 0.58
N ASP A 103 -10.14 -6.45 0.77
CA ASP A 103 -11.23 -6.69 1.73
C ASP A 103 -10.66 -7.17 3.10
N GLY A 104 -9.34 -7.21 3.23
CA GLY A 104 -8.67 -7.67 4.44
C GLY A 104 -8.79 -6.68 5.61
N PRO A 105 -8.74 -7.17 6.87
CA PRO A 105 -8.89 -6.33 8.06
C PRO A 105 -7.81 -5.25 8.19
N GLY A 106 -6.61 -5.49 7.65
CA GLY A 106 -5.56 -4.47 7.58
C GLY A 106 -5.95 -3.28 6.71
N MET A 107 -6.63 -3.53 5.59
CA MET A 107 -7.10 -2.47 4.70
C MET A 107 -8.19 -1.65 5.37
N ASP A 108 -9.16 -2.28 6.03
CA ASP A 108 -10.23 -1.58 6.77
C ASP A 108 -9.67 -0.59 7.80
N VAL A 109 -8.68 -1.02 8.58
CA VAL A 109 -8.01 -0.18 9.58
C VAL A 109 -7.27 0.98 8.91
N ALA A 110 -6.55 0.73 7.81
CA ALA A 110 -5.85 1.77 7.07
C ALA A 110 -6.85 2.83 6.53
N ILE A 111 -7.94 2.39 5.90
CA ILE A 111 -8.97 3.27 5.33
C ILE A 111 -9.65 4.11 6.41
N ALA A 112 -10.01 3.48 7.54
CA ALA A 112 -10.66 4.17 8.65
C ALA A 112 -9.80 5.30 9.24
N ASN A 113 -8.47 5.21 9.10
CA ASN A 113 -7.52 6.14 9.68
C ASN A 113 -6.82 7.05 8.66
N LEU A 114 -7.19 7.00 7.38
CA LEU A 114 -6.62 7.86 6.34
C LEU A 114 -6.70 9.37 6.67
N ASN A 115 -7.74 9.81 7.38
CA ASN A 115 -7.89 11.20 7.83
C ASN A 115 -7.54 11.38 9.31
N HIS A 116 -6.52 10.66 9.80
CA HIS A 116 -6.09 10.77 11.20
C HIS A 116 -5.69 12.22 11.53
N HIS A 117 -6.05 12.67 12.74
CA HIS A 117 -5.81 14.04 13.19
C HIS A 117 -4.30 14.35 13.37
N GLN A 118 -3.50 13.35 13.71
CA GLN A 118 -2.03 13.49 13.78
C GLN A 118 -1.41 13.34 12.39
N ALA A 119 -0.67 14.36 11.97
CA ALA A 119 -0.06 14.43 10.64
C ALA A 119 0.93 13.29 10.37
N THR A 120 1.75 12.94 11.36
CA THR A 120 2.73 11.84 11.26
C THR A 120 2.05 10.48 11.04
N THR A 121 1.01 10.16 11.83
CA THR A 121 0.22 8.94 11.62
C THR A 121 -0.41 8.91 10.24
N ARG A 122 -1.00 10.04 9.81
CA ARG A 122 -1.63 10.16 8.48
C ARG A 122 -0.61 9.92 7.36
N GLU A 123 0.57 10.51 7.48
CA GLU A 123 1.68 10.31 6.53
C GLU A 123 2.14 8.85 6.48
N THR A 124 2.28 8.17 7.63
CA THR A 124 2.60 6.74 7.66
C THR A 124 1.51 5.91 6.96
N ILE A 125 0.23 6.18 7.20
CA ILE A 125 -0.86 5.46 6.52
C ILE A 125 -0.83 5.74 5.02
N HIS A 126 -0.54 6.98 4.60
CA HIS A 126 -0.39 7.31 3.18
C HIS A 126 0.73 6.52 2.52
N HIS A 127 1.85 6.30 3.21
CA HIS A 127 2.90 5.40 2.72
C HIS A 127 2.39 3.97 2.55
N LEU A 128 1.70 3.43 3.56
CA LEU A 128 1.16 2.07 3.49
C LEU A 128 0.18 1.93 2.32
N ILE A 129 -0.70 2.91 2.13
CA ILE A 129 -1.67 2.98 1.03
C ILE A 129 -1.00 3.12 -0.33
N TRP A 130 0.08 3.91 -0.44
CA TRP A 130 0.89 3.99 -1.65
C TRP A 130 1.44 2.61 -2.04
N VAL A 131 1.95 1.85 -1.08
CA VAL A 131 2.51 0.51 -1.34
C VAL A 131 1.44 -0.49 -1.76
N VAL A 132 0.26 -0.46 -1.14
CA VAL A 132 -0.84 -1.39 -1.47
C VAL A 132 -1.74 -0.90 -2.60
N LEU A 133 -1.40 0.23 -3.24
CA LEU A 133 -2.15 0.79 -4.36
C LEU A 133 -2.47 -0.24 -5.47
N PRO A 134 -1.57 -1.17 -5.85
CA PRO A 134 -1.87 -2.18 -6.86
C PRO A 134 -3.08 -3.07 -6.55
N TRP A 135 -3.42 -3.29 -5.27
CA TRP A 135 -4.61 -4.05 -4.88
C TRP A 135 -5.89 -3.28 -5.17
N LEU A 136 -5.83 -1.94 -5.08
CA LEU A 136 -6.97 -1.04 -5.23
C LEU A 136 -7.32 -0.78 -6.71
N GLU A 137 -6.33 -0.92 -7.60
CA GLU A 137 -6.49 -0.79 -9.05
C GLU A 137 -7.41 -1.87 -9.66
N GLY A 138 -7.70 -2.95 -8.91
CA GLY A 138 -8.59 -4.04 -9.28
C GLY A 138 -10.10 -3.76 -9.13
N GLY A 139 -10.49 -2.60 -8.60
CA GLY A 139 -11.89 -2.18 -8.51
C GLY A 139 -12.36 -1.70 -7.12
N TYR A 140 -11.49 -1.65 -6.11
CA TYR A 140 -11.83 -1.21 -4.76
C TYR A 140 -11.30 0.20 -4.45
N LEU A 141 -12.06 1.22 -4.85
CA LEU A 141 -11.96 2.60 -4.37
C LEU A 141 -13.21 3.02 -3.63
N ASP A 142 -13.22 2.95 -2.30
CA ASP A 142 -14.20 3.68 -1.48
C ASP A 142 -14.12 5.18 -1.83
N VAL A 143 -15.23 5.91 -1.76
CA VAL A 143 -15.26 7.38 -1.86
C VAL A 143 -14.28 8.02 -0.87
N ARG A 144 -14.13 7.45 0.35
CA ARG A 144 -13.15 7.88 1.36
C ARG A 144 -11.71 7.65 0.90
N LEU A 145 -11.45 6.46 0.34
CA LEU A 145 -10.16 6.10 -0.23
C LEU A 145 -9.81 7.03 -1.39
N THR A 146 -10.78 7.36 -2.26
CA THR A 146 -10.60 8.29 -3.39
C THR A 146 -10.19 9.67 -2.90
N ALA A 147 -10.85 10.22 -1.86
CA ALA A 147 -10.54 11.55 -1.35
C ALA A 147 -9.12 11.67 -0.78
N CYS A 148 -8.60 10.60 -0.17
CA CYS A 148 -7.25 10.57 0.39
C CYS A 148 -6.19 10.16 -0.64
N ILE A 149 -6.55 9.29 -1.59
CA ILE A 149 -5.72 8.96 -2.76
C ILE A 149 -5.43 10.22 -3.59
N ILE A 150 -6.31 11.23 -3.63
CA ILE A 150 -6.03 12.53 -4.28
C ILE A 150 -4.88 13.29 -3.59
N GLU A 151 -4.68 13.11 -2.29
CA GLU A 151 -3.55 13.75 -1.58
C GLU A 151 -2.22 13.06 -1.92
N ILE A 152 -2.29 11.80 -2.35
CA ILE A 152 -1.16 10.91 -2.62
C ILE A 152 -0.82 10.86 -4.11
N LEU A 153 -1.84 10.85 -4.98
CA LEU A 153 -1.74 10.75 -6.44
C LEU A 153 -1.90 12.10 -7.11
N SER A 154 -1.46 12.19 -8.37
CA SER A 154 -1.79 13.36 -9.17
C SER A 154 -3.30 13.37 -9.40
N PRO A 155 -3.90 14.55 -9.61
CA PRO A 155 -5.30 14.67 -10.03
C PRO A 155 -5.68 13.72 -11.16
N GLU A 156 -4.78 13.53 -12.13
CA GLU A 156 -5.00 12.70 -13.31
C GLU A 156 -5.03 11.20 -12.95
N SER A 157 -4.11 10.73 -12.11
CA SER A 157 -4.06 9.32 -11.67
C SER A 157 -5.23 8.96 -10.75
N ALA A 158 -5.61 9.87 -9.84
CA ALA A 158 -6.79 9.68 -8.99
C ALA A 158 -8.10 9.66 -9.82
N ALA A 159 -8.18 10.48 -10.86
CA ALA A 159 -9.32 10.50 -11.79
C ALA A 159 -9.40 9.21 -12.60
N GLY A 160 -8.27 8.70 -13.08
CA GLY A 160 -8.20 7.43 -13.82
C GLY A 160 -8.68 6.25 -12.98
N LEU A 161 -8.25 6.17 -11.72
CA LEU A 161 -8.70 5.14 -10.78
C LEU A 161 -10.21 5.22 -10.51
N TRP A 162 -10.72 6.43 -10.26
CA TRP A 162 -12.14 6.64 -10.02
C TRP A 162 -12.99 6.35 -11.27
N ALA A 163 -12.51 6.73 -12.45
CA ALA A 163 -13.16 6.42 -13.73
C ALA A 163 -13.21 4.91 -13.99
N LYS A 164 -12.11 4.19 -13.73
CA LYS A 164 -12.05 2.74 -13.88
C LYS A 164 -13.10 2.05 -13.00
N LYS A 165 -13.22 2.45 -11.73
CA LYS A 165 -14.20 1.86 -10.79
C LYS A 165 -15.65 2.23 -11.07
N TYR A 166 -15.95 3.53 -11.08
CA TYR A 166 -17.35 4.00 -11.10
C TYR A 166 -17.90 4.14 -12.52
N MET A 167 -17.06 3.93 -13.54
CA MET A 167 -17.48 4.01 -14.94
C MET A 167 -17.17 2.73 -15.73
N GLY A 168 -16.44 1.76 -15.17
CA GLY A 168 -16.08 0.54 -15.89
C GLY A 168 -15.18 0.80 -17.11
N LEU A 169 -14.44 1.91 -17.08
CA LEU A 169 -13.62 2.38 -18.20
C LEU A 169 -12.18 1.91 -17.97
N ASP A 170 -11.85 0.73 -18.49
CA ASP A 170 -10.50 0.13 -18.36
C ASP A 170 -9.40 0.88 -19.13
N SER A 171 -9.74 1.91 -19.92
CA SER A 171 -8.80 2.56 -20.82
C SER A 171 -9.11 4.03 -21.09
N LEU A 172 -9.32 4.84 -20.06
CA LEU A 172 -9.25 6.30 -20.24
C LEU A 172 -7.79 6.78 -20.16
N ARG A 173 -7.13 6.86 -21.32
CA ARG A 173 -6.22 7.99 -21.53
C ARG A 173 -7.12 9.22 -21.53
N VAL A 174 -7.07 10.01 -20.47
CA VAL A 174 -7.92 11.19 -20.31
C VAL A 174 -7.45 12.29 -21.27
N ASP A 175 -7.80 12.13 -22.54
CA ASP A 175 -8.09 13.23 -23.46
C ASP A 175 -9.60 13.20 -23.68
N LEU A 176 -10.37 13.65 -22.69
CA LEU A 176 -11.82 13.71 -22.80
C LEU A 176 -12.20 14.85 -23.76
N ASP A 177 -12.58 14.50 -24.98
CA ASP A 177 -13.25 15.40 -25.91
C ASP A 177 -14.59 15.86 -25.29
N PRO A 178 -14.84 17.18 -25.16
CA PRO A 178 -16.10 17.74 -24.66
C PRO A 178 -17.35 17.18 -25.35
N VAL A 179 -17.24 16.72 -26.60
CA VAL A 179 -18.35 16.12 -27.35
C VAL A 179 -18.76 14.76 -26.80
N GLU A 180 -17.81 13.99 -26.26
CA GLU A 180 -18.05 12.64 -25.74
C GLU A 180 -18.75 12.69 -24.36
N ILE A 181 -18.41 13.70 -23.56
CA ILE A 181 -19.11 14.06 -22.31
C ILE A 181 -20.58 14.39 -22.60
N ASP A 182 -20.83 15.20 -23.64
CA ASP A 182 -22.19 15.61 -24.00
C ASP A 182 -23.02 14.48 -24.62
N ARG A 183 -22.35 13.48 -25.22
CA ARG A 183 -23.00 12.27 -25.75
C ARG A 183 -23.43 11.31 -24.63
N LEU A 184 -22.60 11.15 -23.60
CA LEU A 184 -22.92 10.35 -22.40
C LEU A 184 -24.10 10.97 -21.62
N HIS A 185 -24.24 12.30 -21.63
CA HIS A 185 -25.40 12.98 -21.07
C HIS A 185 -26.73 12.70 -21.79
N ARG A 186 -26.73 12.22 -23.05
CA ARG A 186 -27.95 12.03 -23.85
C ARG A 186 -28.56 10.62 -23.81
N ILE A 187 -27.82 9.61 -23.34
CA ILE A 187 -28.29 8.21 -23.26
C ILE A 187 -29.29 8.00 -22.07
N ARG A 188 -29.62 9.09 -21.36
CA ARG A 188 -30.64 9.22 -20.32
C ARG A 188 -32.04 8.71 -20.73
N SER A 189 -32.52 7.65 -20.09
CA SER A 189 -33.73 7.71 -19.25
C SER A 189 -34.09 6.33 -18.69
N LYS A 190 -34.55 6.33 -17.43
CA LYS A 190 -35.11 5.23 -16.62
C LYS A 190 -34.11 4.50 -15.72
N ASP A 191 -33.85 5.09 -14.55
CA ASP A 191 -34.03 4.43 -13.24
C ASP A 191 -33.55 5.36 -12.12
N SER A 192 -34.34 5.50 -11.05
CA SER A 192 -34.09 6.46 -9.96
C SER A 192 -32.85 6.13 -9.13
N LEU A 193 -32.39 4.87 -9.13
CA LEU A 193 -31.14 4.47 -8.48
C LEU A 193 -29.90 5.06 -9.17
N PHE A 194 -29.97 5.29 -10.48
CA PHE A 194 -28.88 5.92 -11.24
C PHE A 194 -28.78 7.42 -10.95
N GLN A 195 -29.85 8.11 -10.55
CA GLN A 195 -29.78 9.54 -10.25
C GLN A 195 -28.97 9.85 -9.00
N ASP A 196 -29.03 9.00 -7.97
CA ASP A 196 -28.23 9.16 -6.76
C ASP A 196 -26.76 8.83 -7.03
N ILE A 197 -26.48 7.73 -7.74
CA ILE A 197 -25.12 7.36 -8.16
C ILE A 197 -24.52 8.46 -9.04
N GLU A 198 -25.26 9.00 -10.02
CA GLU A 198 -24.78 10.06 -10.91
C GLU A 198 -24.67 11.42 -10.21
N TYR A 199 -25.49 11.69 -9.18
CA TYR A 199 -25.36 12.86 -8.31
C TYR A 199 -24.07 12.78 -7.48
N TYR A 200 -23.79 11.64 -6.85
CA TYR A 200 -22.51 11.40 -6.18
C TYR A 200 -21.35 11.35 -7.17
N ARG A 201 -21.58 10.93 -8.43
CA ARG A 201 -20.59 10.93 -9.51
C ARG A 201 -20.24 12.36 -9.93
N THR A 202 -21.23 13.18 -10.24
CA THR A 202 -21.01 14.54 -10.78
C THR A 202 -20.59 15.49 -9.68
N LYS A 203 -21.21 15.41 -8.50
CA LYS A 203 -20.82 16.21 -7.34
C LYS A 203 -19.53 15.72 -6.72
N GLY A 204 -19.28 14.41 -6.72
CA GLY A 204 -18.01 13.81 -6.32
C GLY A 204 -16.89 14.20 -7.27
N LEU A 205 -17.11 14.17 -8.59
CA LEU A 205 -16.18 14.65 -9.60
C LEU A 205 -15.96 16.16 -9.52
N GLN A 206 -16.99 16.96 -9.22
CA GLN A 206 -16.85 18.40 -9.06
C GLN A 206 -16.10 18.76 -7.78
N LEU A 207 -16.42 18.14 -6.64
CA LEU A 207 -15.65 18.26 -5.39
C LEU A 207 -14.24 17.71 -5.54
N PHE A 208 -14.06 16.66 -6.33
CA PHE A 208 -12.77 16.08 -6.73
C PHE A 208 -11.97 17.08 -7.54
N THR A 209 -12.55 17.69 -8.58
CA THR A 209 -11.88 18.68 -9.42
C THR A 209 -11.55 19.93 -8.61
N GLU A 210 -12.46 20.42 -7.77
CA GLU A 210 -12.22 21.57 -6.89
C GLU A 210 -11.11 21.28 -5.86
N ARG A 211 -11.12 20.11 -5.21
CA ARG A 211 -10.05 19.73 -4.27
C ARG A 211 -8.73 19.50 -4.99
N ALA A 212 -8.72 18.71 -6.05
CA ALA A 212 -7.52 18.42 -6.83
C ALA A 212 -6.89 19.69 -7.45
N LEU A 213 -7.72 20.66 -7.87
CA LEU A 213 -7.27 21.99 -8.30
C LEU A 213 -6.79 22.85 -7.11
N SER A 214 -7.34 22.70 -5.91
CA SER A 214 -6.82 23.38 -4.71
C SER A 214 -5.47 22.82 -4.24
N TYR A 215 -5.22 21.51 -4.45
CA TYR A 215 -3.94 20.86 -4.16
C TYR A 215 -2.86 21.09 -5.22
N ARG A 216 -3.18 21.71 -6.38
CA ARG A 216 -2.21 22.06 -7.45
C ARG A 216 -1.10 23.02 -7.00
N GLN A 217 -1.09 23.50 -5.77
CA GLN A 217 -0.05 24.39 -5.24
C GLN A 217 0.95 23.62 -4.36
N GLY A 218 1.86 22.87 -5.01
CA GLY A 218 3.16 22.45 -4.45
C GLY A 218 3.20 21.30 -3.44
N SER A 219 2.13 20.97 -2.72
CA SER A 219 2.14 19.93 -1.68
C SER A 219 2.15 18.50 -2.24
N THR A 220 1.37 18.22 -3.29
CA THR A 220 1.28 16.86 -3.87
C THR A 220 2.59 16.42 -4.53
N VAL A 221 3.30 17.33 -5.20
CA VAL A 221 4.60 17.02 -5.83
C VAL A 221 5.65 16.66 -4.78
N ARG A 222 5.63 17.32 -3.61
CA ARG A 222 6.54 17.00 -2.51
C ARG A 222 6.24 15.64 -1.89
N LEU A 223 4.96 15.32 -1.66
CA LEU A 223 4.56 14.01 -1.13
C LEU A 223 4.89 12.86 -2.10
N GLN A 224 4.69 13.06 -3.40
CA GLN A 224 5.08 12.05 -4.41
C GLN A 224 6.58 11.84 -4.46
N ALA A 225 7.36 12.92 -4.46
CA ALA A 225 8.82 12.82 -4.41
C ALA A 225 9.28 12.07 -3.15
N HIS A 226 8.63 12.34 -2.01
CA HIS A 226 8.87 11.63 -0.76
C HIS A 226 8.57 10.12 -0.87
N PHE A 227 7.39 9.75 -1.38
CA PHE A 227 7.01 8.34 -1.56
C PHE A 227 7.92 7.61 -2.55
N HIS A 228 8.30 8.25 -3.67
CA HIS A 228 9.26 7.67 -4.60
C HIS A 228 10.65 7.50 -3.98
N LYS A 229 11.12 8.46 -3.15
CA LYS A 229 12.37 8.32 -2.39
C LYS A 229 12.30 7.10 -1.46
N ARG A 230 11.19 6.96 -0.72
CA ARG A 230 10.96 5.82 0.19
C ARG A 230 10.85 4.49 -0.54
N GLU A 231 10.19 4.45 -1.69
CA GLU A 231 10.16 3.27 -2.55
C GLU A 231 11.56 2.88 -3.02
N ALA A 232 12.37 3.85 -3.48
CA ALA A 232 13.74 3.59 -3.90
C ALA A 232 14.61 3.04 -2.75
N GLN A 233 14.43 3.55 -1.52
CA GLN A 233 15.07 3.00 -0.33
C GLN A 233 14.64 1.56 -0.06
N CYS A 234 13.34 1.25 -0.16
CA CYS A 234 12.82 -0.10 0.03
C CYS A 234 13.40 -1.07 -1.01
N ARG A 235 13.33 -0.71 -2.30
CA ARG A 235 13.87 -1.53 -3.39
C ARG A 235 15.37 -1.76 -3.22
N SER A 236 16.12 -0.72 -2.83
CA SER A 236 17.56 -0.86 -2.54
C SER A 236 17.80 -1.86 -1.40
N LEU A 237 17.06 -1.77 -0.29
CA LEU A 237 17.22 -2.66 0.85
C LEU A 237 16.84 -4.12 0.52
N ILE A 238 15.73 -4.32 -0.19
CA ILE A 238 15.30 -5.64 -0.69
C ILE A 238 16.38 -6.23 -1.60
N MET A 239 16.93 -5.46 -2.54
CA MET A 239 18.00 -5.90 -3.41
C MET A 239 19.27 -6.26 -2.65
N GLN A 240 19.61 -5.53 -1.58
CA GLN A 240 20.75 -5.89 -0.73
C GLN A 240 20.56 -7.26 -0.08
N VAL A 241 19.36 -7.55 0.43
CA VAL A 241 19.04 -8.86 1.01
C VAL A 241 19.10 -9.96 -0.04
N LEU A 242 18.50 -9.74 -1.21
CA LEU A 242 18.52 -10.72 -2.30
C LEU A 242 19.94 -11.03 -2.80
N MET A 243 20.83 -10.03 -2.83
CA MET A 243 22.19 -10.18 -3.36
C MET A 243 23.22 -10.63 -2.31
N LYS A 244 23.06 -10.23 -1.05
CA LYS A 244 24.04 -10.45 0.03
C LYS A 244 23.56 -11.42 1.10
N GLY A 245 22.33 -11.94 1.00
CA GLY A 245 21.69 -12.75 2.03
C GLY A 245 21.50 -11.96 3.32
N ASP A 246 21.97 -12.52 4.43
CA ASP A 246 21.73 -12.00 5.79
C ASP A 246 22.50 -10.71 6.14
N ARG A 247 23.35 -10.18 5.24
CA ARG A 247 24.11 -8.94 5.47
C ARG A 247 23.30 -7.71 5.09
N ILE A 248 22.45 -7.26 6.02
CA ILE A 248 21.66 -6.04 5.91
C ILE A 248 22.51 -4.81 6.28
N THR A 249 22.57 -3.81 5.41
CA THR A 249 23.08 -2.47 5.75
C THR A 249 21.94 -1.48 5.62
N LEU A 250 21.49 -0.94 6.76
CA LEU A 250 20.43 0.06 6.80
C LEU A 250 20.97 1.45 6.46
N PRO A 251 20.16 2.31 5.83
CA PRO A 251 20.46 3.73 5.73
C PRO A 251 20.57 4.36 7.13
N SER A 252 21.40 5.38 7.28
CA SER A 252 21.49 6.14 8.53
C SER A 252 20.18 6.91 8.81
N ASN A 253 19.91 7.27 10.06
CA ASN A 253 18.71 8.06 10.38
C ASN A 253 18.68 9.41 9.65
N GLU A 254 19.85 10.00 9.37
CA GLU A 254 19.97 11.24 8.59
C GLU A 254 19.56 11.04 7.13
N GLU A 255 19.81 9.86 6.55
CA GLU A 255 19.38 9.51 5.20
C GLU A 255 17.87 9.22 5.11
N LEU A 256 17.25 8.88 6.25
CA LEU A 256 15.82 8.59 6.39
C LEU A 256 14.97 9.80 6.81
N SER A 257 15.60 10.84 7.36
CA SER A 257 14.95 12.13 7.62
C SER A 257 14.93 12.98 6.35
N ASP A 258 13.74 13.47 6.00
CA ASP A 258 13.53 14.49 4.96
C ASP A 258 13.44 15.89 5.57
#